data_AF-A0A2N1U3C0-F1
#
_entry.id   AF-A0A2N1U3C0-F1
#
_cell.length_a   1.000
_cell.length_b   1.000
_cell.length_c   1.000
_cell.angle_alpha   90.00
_cell.angle_beta   90.00
_cell.angle_gamma   90.00
#
_symmetry.space_group_name_H-M   'P 1'
#
loop_
_entity.id
_entity.type
_entity.pdbx_description
1 polymer ?
#
loop_
_entity_poly.entity_id
_entity_poly.type
_entity_poly.pdbx_seq_one_letter_code
_entity_poly.pdbx_strand_id
1 'polypeptide(L)'
;MQDKTMNPRPQENTGRCTTVQARGFTLIELLVSLLIISTLLIFAVEEYKRHIETARISRARADIEELVKSVRLYNIREGKSFTVTTFAPMQLGNFIGNYLEKEPPRDPWGNYYMHAPDQGIVYSKGPDGISQSTLVATFTDDITLSYLPAAFFITRAEHVDSNLNNLIDFGDYIDVRFSRPAKFNNPVVVDFETVNPEKALGSALVKPGYDAFSARIEFTAPVPPTLITGETRLFPREYIESIVDLSPKPQPLQRQEGVIIEKKKK
;
A
#
# COMPACT_ATOMS: atom_id res chain seq x y z
N MET A 1 76.60 -78.50 10.00
CA MET A 1 75.50 -78.88 9.10
C MET A 1 74.22 -78.79 9.90
N GLN A 2 73.22 -78.04 9.41
CA GLN A 2 71.78 -78.30 9.57
C GLN A 2 71.26 -78.51 11.02
N ASP A 3 70.25 -77.82 11.51
CA ASP A 3 68.92 -77.67 10.94
C ASP A 3 68.04 -77.10 12.06
N LYS A 4 66.91 -76.57 11.63
CA LYS A 4 65.62 -76.60 12.28
C LYS A 4 65.09 -75.33 12.92
N THR A 5 63.92 -75.04 12.40
CA THR A 5 63.14 -73.82 12.34
C THR A 5 62.05 -73.79 13.41
N MET A 6 61.47 -72.59 13.57
CA MET A 6 60.04 -72.32 13.79
C MET A 6 59.46 -72.62 15.19
N ASN A 7 59.27 -71.57 15.99
CA ASN A 7 58.04 -70.76 16.02
C ASN A 7 57.98 -69.99 17.37
N PRO A 8 57.84 -68.65 17.41
CA PRO A 8 57.63 -67.95 18.66
C PRO A 8 56.22 -68.21 19.23
N ARG A 9 56.15 -68.43 20.54
CA ARG A 9 54.89 -68.59 21.29
C ARG A 9 54.07 -67.30 21.24
N PRO A 10 52.73 -67.38 21.14
CA PRO A 10 51.89 -66.20 21.22
C PRO A 10 51.99 -65.58 22.63
N GLN A 11 52.27 -64.28 22.70
CA GLN A 11 52.11 -63.53 23.94
C GLN A 11 50.61 -63.28 24.15
N GLU A 12 50.05 -63.89 25.19
CA GLU A 12 48.70 -63.59 25.67
C GLU A 12 48.69 -62.17 26.25
N ASN A 13 48.19 -61.25 25.43
CA ASN A 13 47.93 -59.87 25.83
C ASN A 13 46.71 -59.88 26.76
N THR A 14 46.94 -59.91 28.07
CA THR A 14 45.88 -59.88 29.09
C THR A 14 45.30 -58.47 29.15
N GLY A 15 44.36 -58.19 28.24
CA GLY A 15 43.57 -56.97 28.27
C GLY A 15 42.80 -56.90 29.58
N ARG A 16 43.13 -55.93 30.43
CA ARG A 16 42.30 -55.56 31.58
C ARG A 16 40.94 -55.11 31.05
N CYS A 17 39.93 -55.98 31.17
CA CYS A 17 38.54 -55.61 31.00
C CYS A 17 38.14 -54.74 32.20
N THR A 18 38.24 -53.42 32.05
CA THR A 18 37.58 -52.49 32.96
C THR A 18 36.08 -52.67 32.80
N THR A 19 35.46 -53.42 33.71
CA THR A 19 34.01 -53.49 33.85
C THR A 19 33.46 -52.07 34.05
N VAL A 20 32.87 -51.51 33.00
CA VAL A 20 32.05 -50.31 33.09
C VAL A 20 30.86 -50.68 33.96
N GLN A 21 30.83 -50.18 35.21
CA GLN A 21 29.67 -50.37 36.06
C GLN A 21 28.47 -49.67 35.42
N ALA A 22 27.50 -50.44 34.95
CA ALA A 22 26.21 -49.92 34.51
C ALA A 22 25.47 -49.36 35.73
N ARG A 23 25.58 -48.04 35.95
CA ARG A 23 24.75 -47.33 36.92
C ARG A 23 23.31 -47.30 36.39
N GLY A 24 22.37 -47.89 37.13
CA GLY A 24 20.95 -47.81 36.81
C GLY A 24 20.39 -46.41 37.02
N PHE A 25 19.45 -46.01 36.17
CA PHE A 25 18.76 -44.72 36.23
C PHE A 25 17.76 -44.71 37.40
N THR A 26 17.67 -43.61 38.15
CA THR A 26 16.73 -43.51 39.27
C THR A 26 15.36 -43.02 38.81
N LEU A 27 14.27 -43.46 39.48
CA LEU A 27 12.91 -42.99 39.18
C LEU A 27 12.78 -41.47 39.35
N ILE A 28 13.49 -40.89 40.32
CA ILE A 28 13.47 -39.45 40.57
C ILE A 28 14.13 -38.67 39.43
N GLU A 29 15.19 -39.20 38.81
CA GLU A 29 15.87 -38.57 37.67
C GLU A 29 14.97 -38.52 36.44
N LEU A 30 14.16 -39.56 36.22
CA LEU A 30 13.14 -39.57 35.18
C LEU A 30 12.04 -38.54 35.47
N LEU A 31 11.57 -38.49 36.72
CA LEU A 31 10.52 -37.58 37.15
C LEU A 31 10.94 -36.11 36.97
N VAL A 32 12.13 -35.75 37.45
CA VAL A 32 12.67 -34.38 37.32
C VAL A 32 12.92 -34.03 35.86
N SER A 33 13.40 -34.97 35.04
CA SER A 33 13.62 -34.73 33.61
C SER A 33 12.33 -34.42 32.86
N LEU A 34 11.27 -35.20 33.11
CA LEU A 34 9.96 -34.97 32.51
C LEU A 34 9.37 -33.63 32.95
N LEU A 35 9.52 -33.27 34.24
CA LEU A 35 9.09 -31.96 34.75
C LEU A 35 9.77 -30.80 34.01
N ILE A 36 11.09 -30.88 33.81
CA ILE A 36 11.85 -29.85 33.10
C ILE A 36 11.43 -29.76 31.63
N ILE A 37 11.34 -30.90 30.93
CA ILE A 37 10.94 -30.94 29.51
C ILE A 37 9.52 -30.39 29.33
N SER A 38 8.57 -30.80 30.17
CA SER A 38 7.19 -30.29 30.14
C SER A 38 7.13 -28.77 30.34
N THR A 39 7.92 -28.25 31.28
CA THR A 39 8.00 -26.80 31.51
C THR A 39 8.56 -26.07 30.29
N LEU A 40 9.66 -26.55 29.71
CA LEU A 40 10.28 -25.95 28.52
C LEU A 40 9.35 -25.99 27.30
N LEU A 41 8.61 -27.08 27.10
CA LEU A 41 7.66 -27.21 25.99
C LEU A 41 6.56 -26.15 26.03
N ILE A 42 6.02 -25.84 27.21
CA ILE A 42 4.98 -24.81 27.36
C ILE A 42 5.50 -23.45 26.88
N PHE A 43 6.70 -23.05 27.31
CA PHE A 43 7.32 -21.79 26.88
C PHE A 43 7.65 -21.79 25.38
N ALA A 44 8.18 -22.89 24.86
CA ALA A 44 8.58 -23.02 23.46
C ALA A 44 7.39 -22.88 22.50
N VAL A 45 6.22 -23.46 22.82
CA VAL A 45 5.02 -23.38 21.99
C VAL A 45 4.54 -21.94 21.84
N GLU A 46 4.50 -21.18 22.93
CA GLU A 46 4.00 -19.81 22.90
C GLU A 46 4.96 -18.87 22.14
N GLU A 47 6.26 -19.04 22.34
CA GLU A 47 7.27 -18.27 21.59
C GLU A 47 7.24 -18.61 20.09
N TYR A 48 7.12 -19.90 19.76
CA TYR A 48 7.02 -20.35 18.37
C TYR A 48 5.81 -19.74 17.64
N LYS A 49 4.65 -19.66 18.30
CA LYS A 49 3.45 -18.99 17.74
C LYS A 49 3.72 -17.53 17.41
N ARG A 50 4.33 -16.77 18.33
CA ARG A 50 4.68 -15.35 18.10
C ARG A 50 5.63 -15.18 16.91
N HIS A 51 6.63 -16.06 16.78
CA HIS A 51 7.56 -16.03 15.66
C HIS A 51 6.86 -16.30 14.33
N ILE A 52 5.95 -17.28 14.28
CA ILE A 52 5.16 -17.54 13.08
C ILE A 52 4.33 -16.33 12.70
N GLU A 53 3.59 -15.73 13.65
CA GLU A 53 2.75 -14.56 13.33
C GLU A 53 3.58 -13.38 12.84
N THR A 54 4.73 -13.12 13.45
CA THR A 54 5.65 -12.07 12.99
C THR A 54 6.17 -12.35 11.58
N ALA A 55 6.52 -13.60 11.28
CA ALA A 55 6.95 -14.02 9.96
C ALA A 55 5.82 -13.90 8.91
N ARG A 56 4.58 -14.22 9.28
CA ARG A 56 3.39 -14.01 8.43
C ARG A 56 3.22 -12.53 8.10
N ILE A 57 3.19 -11.66 9.11
CA ILE A 57 3.04 -10.20 8.92
C ILE A 57 4.17 -9.67 8.02
N SER A 58 5.42 -10.09 8.27
CA SER A 58 6.57 -9.67 7.47
C SER A 58 6.45 -10.11 6.01
N ARG A 59 5.98 -11.34 5.77
CA ARG A 59 5.75 -11.86 4.41
C ARG A 59 4.64 -11.09 3.71
N ALA A 60 3.50 -10.87 4.37
CA ALA A 60 2.40 -10.10 3.83
C ALA A 60 2.80 -8.67 3.44
N ARG A 61 3.62 -8.01 4.27
CA ARG A 61 4.17 -6.68 3.95
C ARG A 61 5.06 -6.69 2.72
N ALA A 62 5.97 -7.65 2.62
CA ALA A 62 6.85 -7.78 1.46
C ALA A 62 6.05 -8.00 0.15
N ASP A 63 5.05 -8.89 0.19
CA ASP A 63 4.18 -9.15 -0.94
C ASP A 63 3.38 -7.89 -1.33
N ILE A 64 2.79 -7.19 -0.36
CA ILE A 64 2.03 -5.94 -0.61
C ILE A 64 2.93 -4.85 -1.20
N GLU A 65 4.18 -4.72 -0.75
CA GLU A 65 5.14 -3.76 -1.31
C GLU A 65 5.41 -4.00 -2.79
N GLU A 66 5.51 -5.27 -3.21
CA GLU A 66 5.65 -5.63 -4.62
C GLU A 66 4.39 -5.24 -5.42
N LEU A 67 3.21 -5.62 -4.92
CA LEU A 67 1.92 -5.30 -5.55
C LEU A 67 1.72 -3.79 -5.70
N VAL A 68 2.07 -3.00 -4.67
CA VAL A 68 2.02 -1.53 -4.70
C VAL A 68 2.94 -0.96 -5.79
N LYS A 69 4.16 -1.48 -5.92
CA LYS A 69 5.09 -1.04 -6.96
C LYS A 69 4.51 -1.30 -8.35
N SER A 70 3.93 -2.47 -8.57
CA SER A 70 3.28 -2.84 -9.84
C SER A 70 2.07 -1.95 -10.16
N VAL A 71 1.20 -1.69 -9.18
CA VAL A 71 0.05 -0.77 -9.36
C VAL A 71 0.53 0.64 -9.67
N ARG A 72 1.54 1.16 -8.98
CA ARG A 72 2.10 2.48 -9.26
C ARG A 72 2.68 2.54 -10.68
N LEU A 73 3.39 1.50 -11.11
CA LEU A 73 3.93 1.41 -12.45
C LEU A 73 2.83 1.42 -13.51
N TYR A 74 1.75 0.67 -13.31
CA TYR A 74 0.57 0.69 -14.17
C TYR A 74 -0.03 2.10 -14.26
N ASN A 75 -0.26 2.73 -13.11
CA ASN A 75 -0.88 4.06 -13.05
C ASN A 75 -0.08 5.12 -13.82
N ILE A 76 1.25 5.03 -13.75
CA ILE A 76 2.16 5.92 -14.47
C ILE A 76 2.17 5.61 -15.98
N ARG A 77 2.29 4.34 -16.36
CA ARG A 77 2.45 3.94 -17.77
C ARG A 77 1.17 4.11 -18.58
N GLU A 78 0.03 3.70 -18.03
CA GLU A 78 -1.26 3.77 -18.71
C GLU A 78 -1.94 5.14 -18.55
N GLY A 79 -1.43 5.99 -17.64
CA GLY A 79 -2.02 7.28 -17.30
C GLY A 79 -3.42 7.18 -16.66
N LYS A 80 -3.83 5.98 -16.24
CA LYS A 80 -5.14 5.65 -15.67
C LYS A 80 -4.97 4.87 -14.39
N SER A 81 -5.89 5.03 -13.45
CA SER A 81 -5.85 4.26 -12.21
C SER A 81 -6.20 2.80 -12.47
N PHE A 82 -5.44 1.88 -11.86
CA PHE A 82 -5.77 0.46 -11.83
C PHE A 82 -7.09 0.26 -11.08
N THR A 83 -8.08 -0.41 -11.68
CA THR A 83 -9.43 -0.51 -11.08
C THR A 83 -9.77 -1.88 -10.52
N VAL A 84 -8.95 -2.90 -10.77
CA VAL A 84 -9.20 -4.26 -10.27
C VAL A 84 -9.05 -4.27 -8.75
N THR A 85 -10.05 -4.83 -8.05
CA THR A 85 -10.15 -4.76 -6.59
C THR A 85 -9.50 -5.94 -5.86
N THR A 86 -9.08 -6.97 -6.59
CA THR A 86 -8.57 -8.21 -6.02
C THR A 86 -7.45 -8.76 -6.88
N PHE A 87 -6.34 -9.13 -6.25
CA PHE A 87 -5.19 -9.76 -6.91
C PHE A 87 -5.39 -11.27 -7.07
N ALA A 88 -6.54 -11.68 -7.61
CA ALA A 88 -6.75 -13.05 -8.06
C ALA A 88 -6.29 -13.17 -9.53
N PRO A 89 -5.57 -14.24 -9.91
CA PRO A 89 -5.06 -14.38 -11.28
C PRO A 89 -6.12 -14.22 -12.37
N MET A 90 -7.33 -14.74 -12.13
CA MET A 90 -8.45 -14.63 -13.07
C MET A 90 -8.91 -13.18 -13.33
N GLN A 91 -8.69 -12.26 -12.39
CA GLN A 91 -9.12 -10.86 -12.51
C GLN A 91 -8.02 -9.96 -13.06
N LEU A 92 -6.77 -10.40 -13.01
CA LEU A 92 -5.61 -9.60 -13.39
C LEU A 92 -5.30 -9.68 -14.89
N GLY A 93 -5.60 -10.81 -15.55
CA GLY A 93 -5.35 -11.00 -16.98
C GLY A 93 -3.93 -10.59 -17.39
N ASN A 94 -3.83 -9.69 -18.36
CA ASN A 94 -2.54 -9.20 -18.89
C ASN A 94 -1.75 -8.31 -17.92
N PHE A 95 -2.29 -7.99 -16.73
CA PHE A 95 -1.50 -7.31 -15.70
C PHE A 95 -0.36 -8.22 -15.22
N ILE A 96 -0.61 -9.53 -15.15
CA ILE A 96 0.42 -10.55 -14.93
C ILE A 96 1.25 -10.65 -16.22
N GLY A 97 2.57 -10.62 -16.07
CA GLY A 97 3.54 -10.60 -17.17
C GLY A 97 3.96 -9.19 -17.60
N ASN A 98 3.05 -8.20 -17.61
CA ASN A 98 3.39 -6.82 -17.98
C ASN A 98 3.84 -5.96 -16.80
N TYR A 99 3.20 -6.15 -15.63
CA TYR A 99 3.41 -5.34 -14.43
C TYR A 99 3.79 -6.19 -13.20
N LEU A 100 3.39 -7.46 -13.18
CA LEU A 100 3.85 -8.46 -12.21
C LEU A 100 4.68 -9.52 -12.92
N GLU A 101 5.83 -9.88 -12.37
CA GLU A 101 6.69 -10.92 -12.95
C GLU A 101 6.09 -12.32 -12.82
N LYS A 102 5.33 -12.55 -11.74
CA LYS A 102 4.74 -13.83 -11.39
C LYS A 102 3.30 -13.64 -10.95
N GLU A 103 2.55 -14.73 -10.88
CA GLU A 103 1.23 -14.70 -10.27
C GLU A 103 1.32 -14.25 -8.81
N PRO A 104 0.41 -13.37 -8.36
CA PRO A 104 0.43 -12.90 -6.99
C PRO A 104 0.18 -14.08 -6.03
N PRO A 105 0.97 -14.23 -4.97
CA PRO A 105 0.73 -15.25 -3.97
C PRO A 105 -0.57 -14.96 -3.19
N ARG A 106 -1.08 -15.98 -2.52
CA ARG A 106 -2.04 -15.77 -1.43
C ARG A 106 -1.31 -15.20 -0.23
N ASP A 107 -2.04 -14.45 0.58
CA ASP A 107 -1.52 -13.97 1.86
C ASP A 107 -1.24 -15.14 2.82
N PRO A 108 -0.52 -14.90 3.93
CA PRO A 108 -0.12 -15.96 4.85
C PRO A 108 -1.29 -16.70 5.54
N TRP A 109 -2.50 -16.15 5.46
CA TRP A 109 -3.74 -16.74 6.01
C TRP A 109 -4.62 -17.37 4.92
N GLY A 110 -4.17 -17.34 3.65
CA GLY A 110 -4.81 -18.03 2.52
C GLY A 110 -5.77 -17.15 1.70
N ASN A 111 -5.89 -15.87 2.01
CA ASN A 111 -6.74 -14.93 1.29
C ASN A 111 -6.01 -14.31 0.10
N TYR A 112 -6.75 -13.80 -0.87
CA TYR A 112 -6.17 -12.95 -1.91
C TYR A 112 -5.90 -11.55 -1.35
N TYR A 113 -4.82 -10.91 -1.82
CA TYR A 113 -4.60 -9.50 -1.57
C TYR A 113 -5.69 -8.66 -2.26
N MET A 114 -6.08 -7.58 -1.60
CA MET A 114 -7.14 -6.66 -2.03
C MET A 114 -6.54 -5.32 -2.45
N HIS A 115 -7.28 -4.63 -3.31
CA HIS A 115 -6.94 -3.31 -3.81
C HIS A 115 -8.15 -2.38 -3.68
N ALA A 116 -7.96 -1.22 -3.06
CA ALA A 116 -8.98 -0.19 -2.95
C ALA A 116 -8.51 1.06 -3.72
N PRO A 117 -8.89 1.20 -5.01
CA PRO A 117 -8.43 2.29 -5.86
C PRO A 117 -8.83 3.67 -5.33
N ASP A 118 -10.04 3.76 -4.76
CA ASP A 118 -10.61 4.99 -4.20
C ASP A 118 -9.79 5.52 -3.01
N GLN A 119 -9.15 4.62 -2.26
CA GLN A 119 -8.33 4.95 -1.09
C GLN A 119 -6.84 5.01 -1.42
N GLY A 120 -6.45 4.46 -2.57
CA GLY A 120 -5.05 4.39 -2.96
C GLY A 120 -4.24 3.36 -2.18
N ILE A 121 -4.87 2.24 -1.78
CA ILE A 121 -4.24 1.23 -0.92
C ILE A 121 -4.30 -0.17 -1.51
N VAL A 122 -3.28 -0.96 -1.19
CA VAL A 122 -3.26 -2.42 -1.34
C VAL A 122 -3.18 -3.02 0.06
N TYR A 123 -3.92 -4.09 0.32
CA TYR A 123 -3.99 -4.66 1.65
C TYR A 123 -4.25 -6.17 1.68
N SER A 124 -3.86 -6.81 2.77
CA SER A 124 -4.31 -8.15 3.17
C SER A 124 -5.40 -8.00 4.23
N LYS A 125 -6.37 -8.92 4.21
CA LYS A 125 -7.47 -8.99 5.17
C LYS A 125 -7.08 -9.57 6.53
N GLY A 126 -5.78 -9.80 6.74
CA GLY A 126 -5.28 -10.33 8.00
C GLY A 126 -5.75 -11.75 8.33
N PRO A 127 -5.52 -12.17 9.59
CA PRO A 127 -5.94 -13.45 10.12
C PRO A 127 -7.45 -13.73 10.08
N ASP A 128 -8.30 -12.72 10.27
CA ASP A 128 -9.75 -12.91 10.33
C ASP A 128 -10.41 -13.01 8.95
N GLY A 129 -9.71 -12.55 7.89
CA GLY A 129 -10.20 -12.59 6.51
C GLY A 129 -11.29 -11.55 6.21
N ILE A 130 -11.50 -10.58 7.10
CA ILE A 130 -12.52 -9.54 7.01
C ILE A 130 -11.84 -8.21 6.72
N SER A 131 -12.27 -7.53 5.65
CA SER A 131 -11.76 -6.19 5.35
C SER A 131 -12.33 -5.16 6.32
N GLN A 132 -11.46 -4.49 7.06
CA GLN A 132 -11.81 -3.49 8.08
C GLN A 132 -11.20 -2.12 7.80
N SER A 133 -10.02 -2.08 7.18
CA SER A 133 -9.31 -0.84 6.80
C SER A 133 -10.03 -0.04 5.71
N THR A 134 -10.94 -0.66 4.98
CA THR A 134 -11.81 0.04 4.02
C THR A 134 -13.01 0.71 4.69
N LEU A 135 -13.27 0.42 5.97
CA LEU A 135 -14.36 0.94 6.78
C LEU A 135 -13.83 1.81 7.93
N VAL A 136 -14.72 2.54 8.61
CA VAL A 136 -14.36 3.30 9.83
C VAL A 136 -14.24 2.32 11.00
N ALA A 137 -13.19 1.51 11.00
CA ALA A 137 -12.89 0.58 12.09
C ALA A 137 -11.99 1.23 13.15
N THR A 138 -12.24 0.92 14.42
CA THR A 138 -11.41 1.41 15.56
C THR A 138 -10.19 0.54 15.79
N PHE A 139 -10.29 -0.75 15.47
CA PHE A 139 -9.21 -1.72 15.50
C PHE A 139 -9.25 -2.50 14.19
N THR A 140 -8.08 -2.74 13.60
CA THR A 140 -7.94 -3.52 12.36
C THR A 140 -6.69 -4.38 12.44
N ASP A 141 -6.81 -5.63 12.00
CA ASP A 141 -5.74 -6.60 11.79
C ASP A 141 -5.27 -6.65 10.33
N ASP A 142 -5.89 -5.86 9.46
CA ASP A 142 -5.48 -5.70 8.06
C ASP A 142 -4.06 -5.14 7.99
N ILE A 143 -3.33 -5.64 7.01
CA ILE A 143 -2.01 -5.10 6.67
C ILE A 143 -2.20 -4.26 5.41
N THR A 144 -2.05 -2.95 5.53
CA THR A 144 -2.27 -2.01 4.42
C THR A 144 -1.01 -1.28 4.03
N LEU A 145 -0.86 -0.99 2.74
CA LEU A 145 0.14 -0.05 2.22
C LEU A 145 -0.48 0.91 1.22
N SER A 146 -0.25 2.20 1.43
CA SER A 146 -0.75 3.27 0.56
C SER A 146 0.25 3.57 -0.55
N TYR A 147 -0.24 3.65 -1.78
CA TYR A 147 0.55 4.11 -2.94
C TYR A 147 0.28 5.56 -3.31
N LEU A 148 -0.78 6.17 -2.78
CA LEU A 148 -1.11 7.59 -2.87
C LEU A 148 -0.60 8.38 -1.64
N PRO A 149 -0.38 9.70 -1.76
CA PRO A 149 -0.04 10.56 -0.64
C PRO A 149 -1.10 10.51 0.47
N ALA A 150 -0.66 10.69 1.72
CA ALA A 150 -1.57 10.73 2.88
C ALA A 150 -2.44 11.99 2.90
N ALA A 151 -1.89 13.13 2.46
CA ALA A 151 -2.61 14.40 2.40
C ALA A 151 -3.45 14.53 1.11
N PHE A 152 -4.62 15.14 1.23
CA PHE A 152 -5.49 15.48 0.11
C PHE A 152 -5.30 16.95 -0.31
N PHE A 153 -4.74 17.17 -1.49
CA PHE A 153 -4.38 18.50 -2.00
C PHE A 153 -4.41 18.57 -3.53
N ILE A 154 -4.32 19.78 -4.08
CA ILE A 154 -4.26 20.01 -5.53
C ILE A 154 -2.83 19.74 -6.02
N THR A 155 -2.68 18.87 -7.01
CA THR A 155 -1.39 18.53 -7.62
C THR A 155 -1.11 19.32 -8.89
N ARG A 156 -2.17 19.65 -9.64
CA ARG A 156 -2.05 20.37 -10.90
C ARG A 156 -3.30 21.21 -11.18
N ALA A 157 -3.13 22.33 -11.88
CA ALA A 157 -4.22 23.08 -12.49
C ALA A 157 -3.81 23.46 -13.92
N GLU A 158 -4.60 23.06 -14.91
CA GLU A 158 -4.35 23.33 -16.33
C GLU A 158 -5.56 24.04 -16.96
N HIS A 159 -5.34 25.17 -17.60
CA HIS A 159 -6.33 25.83 -18.44
C HIS A 159 -6.54 25.04 -19.73
N VAL A 160 -7.80 24.71 -20.03
CA VAL A 160 -8.24 24.05 -21.25
C VAL A 160 -9.09 25.02 -22.06
N ASP A 161 -8.52 25.43 -23.18
CA ASP A 161 -9.20 26.19 -24.23
C ASP A 161 -10.08 25.21 -25.04
N SER A 162 -11.39 25.29 -24.82
CA SER A 162 -12.38 24.38 -25.41
C SER A 162 -12.71 24.75 -26.85
N ASN A 163 -12.72 26.04 -27.17
CA ASN A 163 -13.14 26.56 -28.47
C ASN A 163 -11.94 26.82 -29.42
N LEU A 164 -10.71 26.61 -28.94
CA LEU A 164 -9.43 26.76 -29.64
C LEU A 164 -9.15 28.17 -30.14
N ASN A 165 -9.72 29.19 -29.50
CA ASN A 165 -9.55 30.58 -29.92
C ASN A 165 -8.31 31.26 -29.30
N ASN A 166 -7.54 30.53 -28.47
CA ASN A 166 -6.38 31.02 -27.70
C ASN A 166 -6.67 32.19 -26.75
N LEU A 167 -7.94 32.48 -26.48
CA LEU A 167 -8.37 33.40 -25.44
C LEU A 167 -8.71 32.59 -24.18
N ILE A 168 -9.01 33.32 -23.10
CA ILE A 168 -9.56 32.74 -21.89
C ILE A 168 -10.93 33.37 -21.75
N ASP A 169 -11.98 32.63 -22.11
CA ASP A 169 -13.34 33.16 -22.14
C ASP A 169 -14.39 32.15 -21.65
N PHE A 170 -15.66 32.49 -21.85
CA PHE A 170 -16.76 31.63 -21.41
C PHE A 170 -16.81 30.35 -22.24
N GLY A 171 -16.94 29.21 -21.57
CA GLY A 171 -16.92 27.88 -22.19
C GLY A 171 -15.57 27.17 -22.07
N ASP A 172 -14.51 27.91 -21.71
CA ASP A 172 -13.25 27.31 -21.27
C ASP A 172 -13.34 26.83 -19.82
N TYR A 173 -12.38 26.01 -19.42
CA TYR A 173 -12.34 25.50 -18.06
C TYR A 173 -10.92 25.27 -17.55
N ILE A 174 -10.78 25.26 -16.22
CA ILE A 174 -9.55 24.77 -15.57
C ILE A 174 -9.77 23.32 -15.15
N ASP A 175 -8.89 22.45 -15.61
CA ASP A 175 -8.76 21.05 -15.18
C ASP A 175 -7.87 21.02 -13.94
N VAL A 176 -8.48 20.78 -12.78
CA VAL A 176 -7.80 20.73 -11.47
C VAL A 176 -7.64 19.27 -11.09
N ARG A 177 -6.40 18.83 -10.86
CA ARG A 177 -6.07 17.45 -10.49
C ARG A 177 -5.69 17.35 -9.02
N PHE A 178 -6.19 16.34 -8.33
CA PHE A 178 -5.97 16.09 -6.91
C PHE A 178 -4.97 14.96 -6.64
N SER A 179 -4.42 14.95 -5.44
CA SER A 179 -3.51 13.88 -4.97
C SER A 179 -4.21 12.56 -4.67
N ARG A 180 -5.53 12.60 -4.44
CA ARG A 180 -6.39 11.46 -4.11
C ARG A 180 -7.73 11.58 -4.85
N PRO A 181 -8.48 10.49 -5.03
CA PRO A 181 -9.85 10.54 -5.54
C PRO A 181 -10.74 11.45 -4.67
N ALA A 182 -11.52 12.30 -5.33
CA ALA A 182 -12.34 13.34 -4.70
C ALA A 182 -13.82 13.01 -4.83
N LYS A 183 -14.55 13.29 -3.75
CA LYS A 183 -16.01 13.33 -3.68
C LYS A 183 -16.46 14.79 -3.58
N PHE A 184 -17.45 15.14 -4.39
CA PHE A 184 -17.98 16.49 -4.47
C PHE A 184 -19.34 16.56 -3.79
N ASN A 185 -19.51 17.53 -2.91
CA ASN A 185 -20.75 17.85 -2.20
C ASN A 185 -21.08 19.33 -2.44
N ASN A 186 -21.80 19.59 -3.54
CA ASN A 186 -22.17 20.94 -3.98
C ASN A 186 -20.98 21.94 -4.00
N PRO A 187 -19.93 21.66 -4.78
CA PRO A 187 -18.73 22.48 -4.80
C PRO A 187 -19.01 23.87 -5.40
N VAL A 188 -18.38 24.89 -4.84
CA VAL A 188 -18.55 26.28 -5.27
C VAL A 188 -17.21 26.92 -5.63
N VAL A 189 -17.22 27.85 -6.58
CA VAL A 189 -15.98 28.52 -7.03
C VAL A 189 -15.27 29.28 -5.91
N VAL A 190 -16.03 29.76 -4.90
CA VAL A 190 -15.48 30.49 -3.76
C VAL A 190 -14.61 29.63 -2.85
N ASP A 191 -14.67 28.30 -2.98
CA ASP A 191 -13.75 27.39 -2.30
C ASP A 191 -12.33 27.49 -2.86
N PHE A 192 -12.18 28.09 -4.04
CA PHE A 192 -10.90 28.32 -4.70
C PHE A 192 -10.56 29.81 -4.71
N GLU A 193 -9.36 30.12 -4.25
CA GLU A 193 -8.78 31.45 -4.27
C GLU A 193 -7.69 31.52 -5.33
N THR A 194 -7.58 32.66 -6.00
CA THR A 194 -6.48 32.92 -6.91
C THR A 194 -5.64 34.07 -6.40
N VAL A 195 -4.35 34.04 -6.74
CA VAL A 195 -3.40 35.12 -6.48
C VAL A 195 -2.71 35.47 -7.80
N ASN A 196 -2.51 36.75 -8.05
CA ASN A 196 -1.89 37.31 -9.26
C ASN A 196 -2.60 36.86 -10.56
N PRO A 197 -3.85 37.30 -10.80
CA PRO A 197 -4.65 38.24 -10.02
C PRO A 197 -5.60 37.56 -9.00
N GLU A 198 -6.07 38.35 -8.04
CA GLU A 198 -7.11 37.90 -7.12
C GLU A 198 -8.47 37.76 -7.81
N LYS A 199 -9.27 36.78 -7.37
CA LYS A 199 -10.63 36.51 -7.89
C LYS A 199 -10.69 36.31 -9.40
N ALA A 200 -9.67 35.68 -9.97
CA ALA A 200 -9.49 35.50 -11.40
C ALA A 200 -10.49 34.53 -12.05
N LEU A 201 -11.24 33.77 -11.26
CA LEU A 201 -12.17 32.74 -11.73
C LEU A 201 -13.56 33.28 -12.13
N GLY A 202 -13.87 34.55 -11.85
CA GLY A 202 -15.15 35.15 -12.21
C GLY A 202 -16.36 34.39 -11.65
N SER A 203 -17.38 34.15 -12.48
CA SER A 203 -18.58 33.37 -12.14
C SER A 203 -18.46 31.90 -12.54
N ALA A 204 -17.28 31.29 -12.37
CA ALA A 204 -17.09 29.90 -12.73
C ALA A 204 -17.97 28.94 -11.89
N LEU A 205 -18.25 27.77 -12.46
CA LEU A 205 -18.91 26.66 -11.80
C LEU A 205 -17.94 25.51 -11.62
N VAL A 206 -17.94 24.91 -10.43
CA VAL A 206 -17.12 23.73 -10.14
C VAL A 206 -17.94 22.48 -10.41
N LYS A 207 -17.41 21.57 -11.23
CA LYS A 207 -18.02 20.29 -11.56
C LYS A 207 -17.00 19.16 -11.37
N PRO A 208 -17.46 17.92 -11.14
CA PRO A 208 -16.58 16.75 -11.25
C PRO A 208 -15.93 16.68 -12.63
N GLY A 209 -14.66 16.25 -12.67
CA GLY A 209 -13.92 16.04 -13.90
C GLY A 209 -14.27 14.70 -14.57
N TYR A 210 -13.40 14.26 -15.49
CA TYR A 210 -13.62 13.03 -16.25
C TYR A 210 -13.23 11.77 -15.45
N ASP A 211 -12.35 11.92 -14.48
CA ASP A 211 -11.92 10.88 -13.56
C ASP A 211 -12.10 11.32 -12.11
N ALA A 212 -12.03 10.38 -11.17
CA ALA A 212 -12.21 10.68 -9.75
C ALA A 212 -11.12 11.61 -9.18
N PHE A 213 -10.01 11.80 -9.90
CA PHE A 213 -8.90 12.67 -9.49
C PHE A 213 -9.00 14.10 -10.03
N SER A 214 -10.03 14.45 -10.80
CA SER A 214 -10.14 15.78 -11.40
C SER A 214 -11.44 16.51 -11.06
N ALA A 215 -11.36 17.84 -11.06
CA ALA A 215 -12.48 18.76 -11.08
C ALA A 215 -12.33 19.72 -12.26
N ARG A 216 -13.45 20.16 -12.81
CA ARG A 216 -13.50 21.18 -13.84
C ARG A 216 -14.09 22.46 -13.26
N ILE A 217 -13.34 23.55 -13.35
CA ILE A 217 -13.82 24.89 -13.04
C ILE A 217 -14.19 25.54 -14.38
N GLU A 218 -15.46 25.44 -14.77
CA GLU A 218 -15.97 25.92 -16.06
C GLU A 218 -16.32 27.40 -15.97
N PHE A 219 -15.77 28.24 -16.85
CA PHE A 219 -16.06 29.66 -16.88
C PHE A 219 -17.43 29.93 -17.49
N THR A 220 -18.30 30.59 -16.71
CA THR A 220 -19.67 30.89 -17.11
C THR A 220 -20.03 32.35 -16.87
N ALA A 221 -21.01 32.86 -17.60
CA ALA A 221 -21.57 34.19 -17.40
C ALA A 221 -22.18 34.32 -15.98
N PRO A 222 -22.25 35.53 -15.38
CA PRO A 222 -22.04 36.84 -16.01
C PRO A 222 -20.63 37.45 -15.87
N VAL A 223 -19.81 37.03 -14.92
CA VAL A 223 -18.49 37.65 -14.70
C VAL A 223 -17.40 36.87 -15.45
N PRO A 224 -16.67 37.49 -16.40
CA PRO A 224 -15.62 36.83 -17.15
C PRO A 224 -14.40 36.51 -16.28
N PRO A 225 -13.63 35.47 -16.65
CA PRO A 225 -12.36 35.19 -16.01
C PRO A 225 -11.33 36.29 -16.32
N THR A 226 -10.43 36.56 -15.36
CA THR A 226 -9.29 37.49 -15.52
C THR A 226 -7.95 36.76 -15.31
N LEU A 227 -7.97 35.45 -15.51
CA LEU A 227 -6.84 34.54 -15.36
C LEU A 227 -5.67 34.90 -16.30
N ILE A 228 -4.44 34.77 -15.79
CA ILE A 228 -3.21 34.83 -16.59
C ILE A 228 -2.48 33.49 -16.43
N THR A 229 -2.53 32.65 -17.46
CA THR A 229 -1.86 31.33 -17.45
C THR A 229 -0.35 31.50 -17.26
N GLY A 230 0.25 30.69 -16.39
CA GLY A 230 1.68 30.74 -16.04
C GLY A 230 2.01 31.69 -14.88
N GLU A 231 1.09 32.59 -14.49
CA GLU A 231 1.30 33.53 -13.39
C GLU A 231 0.30 33.31 -12.26
N THR A 232 -0.97 33.08 -12.59
CA THR A 232 -2.03 32.94 -11.60
C THR A 232 -1.88 31.65 -10.82
N ARG A 233 -1.85 31.79 -9.49
CA ARG A 233 -1.79 30.66 -8.56
C ARG A 233 -3.18 30.35 -8.01
N LEU A 234 -3.54 29.07 -8.00
CA LEU A 234 -4.78 28.54 -7.45
C LEU A 234 -4.51 27.95 -6.07
N PHE A 235 -5.32 28.33 -5.09
CA PHE A 235 -5.31 27.80 -3.75
C PHE A 235 -6.70 27.30 -3.39
N PRO A 236 -6.84 26.16 -2.72
CA PRO A 236 -8.06 25.90 -1.98
C PRO A 236 -8.08 26.80 -0.73
N ARG A 237 -9.27 27.19 -0.29
CA ARG A 237 -9.49 27.76 1.04
C ARG A 237 -9.03 26.81 2.14
N GLU A 238 -8.76 27.40 3.31
CA GLU A 238 -8.24 26.66 4.47
C GLU A 238 -9.22 25.60 5.00
N TYR A 239 -10.53 25.85 4.89
CA TYR A 239 -11.57 24.93 5.34
C TYR A 239 -12.63 24.78 4.24
N ILE A 240 -12.57 23.66 3.52
CA ILE A 240 -13.55 23.29 2.48
C ILE A 240 -14.15 21.95 2.82
N GLU A 241 -15.47 21.89 2.96
CA GLU A 241 -16.21 20.63 3.17
C GLU A 241 -16.91 20.15 1.90
N SER A 242 -16.96 20.99 0.87
CA SER A 242 -17.62 20.68 -0.40
C SER A 242 -16.81 19.70 -1.28
N ILE A 243 -15.51 19.54 -0.99
CA ILE A 243 -14.61 18.62 -1.69
C ILE A 243 -13.81 17.85 -0.65
N VAL A 244 -14.05 16.54 -0.58
CA VAL A 244 -13.40 15.64 0.37
C VAL A 244 -12.84 14.42 -0.36
N ASP A 245 -11.88 13.72 0.23
CA ASP A 245 -11.39 12.46 -0.35
C ASP A 245 -12.35 11.27 -0.11
N LEU A 246 -12.07 10.15 -0.76
CA LEU A 246 -12.84 8.90 -0.62
C LEU A 246 -12.30 7.96 0.48
N SER A 247 -11.54 8.47 1.44
CA SER A 247 -11.09 7.67 2.58
C SER A 247 -12.26 7.34 3.53
N PRO A 248 -12.14 6.30 4.38
CA PRO A 248 -13.20 5.95 5.33
C PRO A 248 -13.54 7.11 6.28
N LYS A 249 -12.54 7.94 6.61
CA LYS A 249 -12.67 9.18 7.37
C LYS A 249 -12.36 10.34 6.43
N PRO A 250 -13.35 10.87 5.69
CA PRO A 250 -13.13 11.81 4.60
C PRO A 250 -12.30 13.01 5.07
N GLN A 251 -11.23 13.30 4.34
CA GLN A 251 -10.37 14.44 4.60
C GLN A 251 -10.75 15.59 3.68
N PRO A 252 -10.91 16.82 4.20
CA PRO A 252 -11.16 18.00 3.37
C PRO A 252 -9.92 18.36 2.54
N LEU A 253 -10.15 19.05 1.42
CA LEU A 253 -9.09 19.54 0.56
C LEU A 253 -8.20 20.53 1.33
N GLN A 254 -6.93 20.16 1.52
CA GLN A 254 -5.99 20.94 2.32
C GLN A 254 -5.36 22.07 1.50
N ARG A 255 -5.19 23.24 2.15
CA ARG A 255 -4.39 24.33 1.61
C ARG A 255 -2.91 24.01 1.71
N GLN A 256 -2.26 23.96 0.55
CA GLN A 256 -0.80 23.81 0.42
C GLN A 256 -0.23 25.01 -0.37
N GLU A 257 1.00 24.86 -0.86
CA GLU A 257 1.57 25.77 -1.85
C GLU A 257 0.65 25.83 -3.07
N GLY A 258 0.18 27.04 -3.40
CA GLY A 258 -0.76 27.23 -4.49
C GLY A 258 -0.16 26.82 -5.82
N VAL A 259 -0.97 26.18 -6.64
CA VAL A 259 -0.55 25.60 -7.92
C VAL A 259 -0.69 26.66 -9.00
N ILE A 260 0.36 26.83 -9.81
CA ILE A 260 0.31 27.74 -10.96
C ILE A 260 -0.61 27.14 -12.02
N ILE A 261 -1.54 27.94 -12.54
CA ILE A 261 -2.45 27.52 -13.59
C ILE A 261 -1.69 27.58 -14.92
N GLU A 262 -1.32 26.44 -15.47
CA GLU A 262 -0.60 26.35 -16.74
C GLU A 262 -1.55 26.19 -17.93
N LYS A 263 -1.13 26.58 -19.14
CA LYS A 263 -1.88 26.21 -20.35
C LYS A 263 -1.69 24.72 -20.63
N LYS A 264 -2.78 23.96 -20.81
CA LYS A 264 -2.70 22.54 -21.16
C LYS A 264 -1.93 22.38 -22.46
N LYS A 265 -0.86 21.57 -22.42
CA LYS A 265 -0.08 21.24 -23.61
C LYS A 265 -0.92 20.32 -24.49
N LYS A 266 -1.14 20.72 -25.74
CA LYS A 266 -1.75 19.87 -26.77
C LYS A 266 -0.85 18.69 -27.11
#